data_AF-A0A9E3P2P4-F1
#
_entry.id   AF-A0A9E3P2P4-F1
#
_cell.length_a   1.000
_cell.length_b   1.000
_cell.length_c   1.000
_cell.angle_alpha   90.00
_cell.angle_beta   90.00
_cell.angle_gamma   90.00
#
_symmetry.space_group_name_H-M   'P 1'
#
loop_
_entity.id
_entity.type
_entity.pdbx_description
1 polymer ?
#
loop_
_entity_poly.entity_id
_entity_poly.type
_entity_poly.pdbx_seq_one_letter_code
_entity_poly.pdbx_strand_id
1 'polypeptide(L)'
;MGKSAWWAVVAMFVGLTSGACVEREAVEPVFARATAALTSASVKWINGTYTSCLDRSGSWSVRVAGSDPLDHPPLSVVRNDAACRLAITEIVGDQTYVATPVLPLGSTYEAQPSSFALSGESTAFYANAKLDDASFASDFQITVVQSDEPDVVDVGDVLATYVTVTGSAVALAVLPPNYVISFAGATPLTIQMDATKTVQSVTGSISLTDGTRTGQQYVVDATLGASPSYAQVEVAFTAGIVGGRSYLISGASPSIPASRLELTGSLATAVVRTIIVSRTVGGVLGFQLFRISFKAP
;
A
#
# COMPACT_ATOMS: atom_id res chain seq x y z
N MET A 1 -13.62 30.75 -43.42
CA MET A 1 -13.08 30.58 -42.06
C MET A 1 -14.11 29.78 -41.27
N GLY A 2 -14.16 28.44 -41.27
CA GLY A 2 -13.14 27.41 -41.48
C GLY A 2 -12.60 26.95 -40.11
N LYS A 3 -12.71 25.70 -39.67
CA LYS A 3 -12.77 24.44 -40.42
C LYS A 3 -13.65 23.39 -39.71
N SER A 4 -14.60 22.86 -40.47
CA SER A 4 -15.24 21.56 -40.33
C SER A 4 -14.24 20.44 -40.64
N ALA A 5 -14.20 19.39 -39.82
CA ALA A 5 -13.47 18.15 -40.12
C ALA A 5 -14.35 17.20 -40.94
N TRP A 6 -13.71 16.51 -41.87
CA TRP A 6 -14.28 16.00 -43.13
C TRP A 6 -14.76 14.55 -43.03
N TRP A 7 -15.81 14.22 -43.77
CA TRP A 7 -16.24 12.85 -44.07
C TRP A 7 -15.68 12.46 -45.44
N ALA A 8 -15.08 11.27 -45.58
CA ALA A 8 -14.65 10.75 -46.88
C ALA A 8 -15.81 9.97 -47.55
N VAL A 9 -16.22 10.45 -48.72
CA VAL A 9 -17.12 9.77 -49.67
C VAL A 9 -16.27 8.94 -50.62
N VAL A 10 -16.54 7.63 -50.70
CA VAL A 10 -15.92 6.73 -51.68
C VAL A 10 -16.61 6.94 -53.03
N ALA A 11 -15.88 7.48 -54.00
CA ALA A 11 -16.30 7.52 -55.40
C ALA A 11 -15.65 6.35 -56.14
N MET A 12 -16.46 5.40 -56.61
CA MET A 12 -16.07 4.33 -57.52
C MET A 12 -16.26 4.82 -58.96
N PHE A 13 -15.18 4.86 -59.74
CA PHE A 13 -15.26 4.99 -61.20
C PHE A 13 -14.33 3.96 -61.87
N VAL A 14 -14.92 3.17 -62.77
CA VAL A 14 -14.27 2.20 -63.65
C VAL A 14 -14.13 2.84 -65.03
N GLY A 15 -12.95 2.74 -65.67
CA GLY A 15 -12.83 2.91 -67.13
C GLY A 15 -11.52 3.53 -67.65
N LEU A 16 -10.61 2.65 -68.09
CA LEU A 16 -9.50 2.72 -69.07
C LEU A 16 -9.29 4.01 -69.91
N THR A 17 -8.04 4.48 -70.08
CA THR A 17 -7.14 4.18 -71.24
C THR A 17 -5.77 4.89 -71.16
N SER A 18 -4.72 4.15 -71.54
CA SER A 18 -3.45 4.53 -72.19
C SER A 18 -2.47 5.54 -71.55
N GLY A 19 -1.24 5.08 -71.29
CA GLY A 19 -0.02 5.85 -71.56
C GLY A 19 1.01 5.98 -70.44
N ALA A 20 2.08 5.17 -70.56
CA ALA A 20 3.45 5.36 -70.03
C ALA A 20 3.72 5.26 -68.50
N CYS A 21 4.60 4.31 -68.16
CA CYS A 21 5.25 4.09 -66.87
C CYS A 21 6.11 5.29 -66.42
N VAL A 22 6.18 5.57 -65.12
CA VAL A 22 7.39 5.40 -64.26
C VAL A 22 6.98 5.57 -62.78
N GLU A 23 7.53 4.67 -61.97
CA GLU A 23 7.65 4.61 -60.50
C GLU A 23 6.44 4.46 -59.59
N ARG A 24 6.38 3.26 -59.00
CA ARG A 24 5.96 2.99 -57.63
C ARG A 24 6.52 4.05 -56.68
N GLU A 25 5.63 4.72 -55.97
CA GLU A 25 5.81 4.94 -54.54
C GLU A 25 4.52 4.46 -53.87
N ALA A 26 4.59 3.26 -53.30
CA ALA A 26 3.54 2.77 -52.43
C ALA A 26 3.63 3.58 -51.13
N VAL A 27 2.72 4.53 -50.96
CA VAL A 27 2.38 5.04 -49.63
C VAL A 27 0.96 4.55 -49.35
N GLU A 28 0.86 3.28 -48.98
CA GLU A 28 -0.23 2.87 -48.12
C GLU A 28 0.07 3.46 -46.73
N PRO A 29 -0.73 4.38 -46.16
CA PRO A 29 -0.92 4.33 -44.73
C PRO A 29 -1.84 3.13 -44.50
N VAL A 30 -1.21 1.96 -44.41
CA VAL A 30 -1.74 0.86 -43.63
C VAL A 30 -1.95 1.44 -42.24
N PHE A 31 -3.16 1.91 -41.94
CA PHE A 31 -3.62 1.95 -40.55
C PHE A 31 -3.85 0.49 -40.13
N ALA A 32 -2.76 -0.27 -40.03
CA ALA A 32 -2.72 -1.35 -39.09
C ALA A 32 -2.83 -0.65 -37.74
N ARG A 33 -4.05 -0.62 -37.20
CA ARG A 33 -4.23 -0.63 -35.74
C ARG A 33 -3.65 -1.97 -35.28
N ALA A 34 -2.32 -2.04 -35.24
CA ALA A 34 -1.61 -3.15 -34.66
C ALA A 34 -1.94 -3.09 -33.18
N THR A 35 -2.83 -3.98 -32.75
CA THR A 35 -2.93 -4.50 -31.38
C THR A 35 -2.53 -3.49 -30.29
N ALA A 36 -3.51 -2.86 -29.63
CA ALA A 36 -3.25 -2.03 -28.46
C ALA A 36 -2.22 -2.73 -27.55
N ALA A 37 -1.09 -2.06 -27.27
CA ALA A 37 0.04 -2.66 -26.56
C ALA A 37 -0.39 -3.30 -25.23
N LEU A 38 -1.43 -2.73 -24.62
CA LEU A 38 -2.20 -3.33 -23.55
C LEU A 38 -3.68 -3.31 -23.88
N THR A 39 -4.34 -4.46 -23.70
CA THR A 39 -5.79 -4.51 -23.56
C THR A 39 -6.15 -4.47 -22.08
N SER A 40 -7.34 -3.96 -21.71
CA SER A 40 -7.78 -4.01 -20.31
C SER A 40 -7.79 -5.44 -19.74
N ALA A 41 -8.02 -6.43 -20.60
CA ALA A 41 -8.02 -7.85 -20.24
C ALA A 41 -6.60 -8.41 -19.97
N SER A 42 -5.54 -7.76 -20.48
CA SER A 42 -4.16 -8.21 -20.30
C SER A 42 -3.45 -7.56 -19.12
N VAL A 43 -4.02 -6.52 -18.48
CA VAL A 43 -3.41 -5.91 -17.29
C VAL A 43 -3.62 -6.82 -16.09
N LYS A 44 -2.51 -7.22 -15.47
CA LYS A 44 -2.51 -8.11 -14.30
C LYS A 44 -2.39 -7.33 -13.00
N TRP A 45 -1.42 -6.43 -12.90
CA TRP A 45 -1.24 -5.55 -11.73
C TRP A 45 -0.53 -4.25 -12.12
N ILE A 46 -0.51 -3.30 -11.18
CA ILE A 46 0.13 -2.00 -11.33
C ILE A 46 1.13 -1.85 -10.19
N ASN A 47 2.34 -1.39 -10.50
CA ASN A 47 3.38 -1.07 -9.51
C ASN A 47 3.48 0.45 -9.33
N GLY A 48 3.82 0.86 -8.12
CA GLY A 48 4.00 2.26 -7.80
C GLY A 48 4.84 2.50 -6.56
N THR A 49 4.94 3.76 -6.14
CA THR A 49 5.71 4.18 -4.98
C THR A 49 4.90 5.04 -4.01
N TYR A 50 5.27 5.01 -2.73
CA TYR A 50 4.76 5.91 -1.70
C TYR A 50 5.63 7.15 -1.57
N THR A 51 5.00 8.30 -1.40
CA THR A 51 5.66 9.57 -1.08
C THR A 51 4.92 10.23 0.09
N SER A 52 5.65 10.59 1.14
CA SER A 52 5.10 11.27 2.33
C SER A 52 3.94 10.56 3.03
N CYS A 53 3.86 9.23 2.88
CA CYS A 53 2.80 8.43 3.50
C CYS A 53 3.21 8.01 4.92
N LEU A 54 2.27 8.14 5.85
CA LEU A 54 2.41 7.68 7.22
C LEU A 54 2.61 6.16 7.23
N ASP A 55 3.73 5.72 7.79
CA ASP A 55 4.06 4.31 7.96
C ASP A 55 4.01 3.47 6.67
N ARG A 56 4.21 4.11 5.51
CA ARG A 56 4.32 3.47 4.19
C ARG A 56 5.46 4.11 3.42
N SER A 57 6.34 3.28 2.89
CA SER A 57 7.49 3.73 2.09
C SER A 57 7.88 2.65 1.08
N GLY A 58 8.67 3.04 0.07
CA GLY A 58 9.10 2.14 -0.99
C GLY A 58 8.01 1.88 -2.03
N SER A 59 8.09 0.71 -2.65
CA SER A 59 7.20 0.31 -3.75
C SER A 59 6.00 -0.50 -3.27
N TRP A 60 4.91 -0.44 -4.04
CA TRP A 60 3.67 -1.18 -3.82
C TRP A 60 3.18 -1.79 -5.14
N SER A 61 2.35 -2.84 -5.02
CA SER A 61 1.62 -3.41 -6.15
C SER A 61 0.13 -3.49 -5.86
N VAL A 62 -0.72 -3.16 -6.82
CA VAL A 62 -2.18 -3.39 -6.75
C VAL A 62 -2.60 -4.35 -7.85
N ARG A 63 -3.33 -5.40 -7.47
CA ARG A 63 -3.83 -6.39 -8.41
C ARG A 63 -5.02 -5.85 -9.17
N VAL A 64 -5.02 -6.08 -10.48
CA VAL A 64 -6.15 -5.82 -11.37
C VAL A 64 -6.83 -7.13 -11.73
N ALA A 65 -6.05 -8.14 -12.14
CA ALA A 65 -6.55 -9.44 -12.57
C ALA A 65 -5.54 -10.58 -12.28
N GLY A 66 -6.01 -11.82 -12.44
CA GLY A 66 -5.18 -13.03 -12.30
C GLY A 66 -4.77 -13.35 -10.86
N SER A 67 -3.95 -14.40 -10.69
CA SER A 67 -3.48 -14.90 -9.39
C SER A 67 -1.95 -14.98 -9.25
N ASP A 68 -1.23 -14.50 -10.26
CA ASP A 68 0.24 -14.45 -10.27
C ASP A 68 0.77 -13.66 -9.06
N PRO A 69 1.92 -14.02 -8.47
CA PRO A 69 2.51 -13.27 -7.36
C PRO A 69 2.82 -11.83 -7.76
N LEU A 70 2.62 -10.88 -6.83
CA LEU A 70 2.94 -9.47 -7.05
C LEU A 70 4.45 -9.22 -6.90
N ASP A 71 4.97 -8.24 -7.64
CA ASP A 71 6.39 -7.84 -7.57
C ASP A 71 6.74 -7.16 -6.24
N HIS A 72 5.76 -6.47 -5.64
CA HIS A 72 5.91 -5.71 -4.41
C HIS A 72 4.79 -6.04 -3.41
N PRO A 73 4.93 -5.62 -2.13
CA PRO A 73 3.86 -5.76 -1.15
C PRO A 73 2.54 -5.14 -1.66
N PRO A 74 1.39 -5.74 -1.33
CA PRO A 74 0.09 -5.19 -1.69
C PRO A 74 -0.08 -3.73 -1.25
N LEU A 75 -0.62 -2.90 -2.13
CA LEU A 75 -0.94 -1.50 -1.85
C LEU A 75 -1.87 -1.41 -0.63
N SER A 76 -1.43 -0.63 0.35
CA SER A 76 -2.23 -0.27 1.51
C SER A 76 -1.83 1.11 2.02
N VAL A 77 -2.79 1.88 2.47
CA VAL A 77 -2.60 3.23 3.01
C VAL A 77 -3.23 3.34 4.39
N VAL A 78 -2.70 4.24 5.22
CA VAL A 78 -3.30 4.52 6.52
C VAL A 78 -4.56 5.36 6.29
N ARG A 79 -5.67 4.95 6.92
CA ARG A 79 -6.94 5.66 6.80
C ARG A 79 -6.80 7.11 7.27
N ASN A 80 -7.41 8.04 6.53
CA ASN A 80 -7.36 9.50 6.75
C ASN A 80 -5.96 10.12 6.63
N ASP A 81 -5.01 9.45 5.99
CA ASP A 81 -3.69 10.02 5.72
C ASP A 81 -3.69 10.88 4.46
N ALA A 82 -4.34 12.03 4.52
CA ALA A 82 -4.44 12.96 3.39
C ALA A 82 -3.08 13.58 2.95
N ALA A 83 -2.00 13.36 3.71
CA ALA A 83 -0.65 13.78 3.33
C ALA A 83 0.05 12.76 2.42
N CYS A 84 -0.40 11.49 2.44
CA CYS A 84 0.13 10.45 1.59
C CYS A 84 -0.08 10.78 0.11
N ARG A 85 0.96 10.51 -0.70
CA ARG A 85 0.93 10.62 -2.16
C ARG A 85 1.40 9.29 -2.74
N LEU A 86 0.66 8.81 -3.73
CA LEU A 86 1.00 7.61 -4.47
C LEU A 86 1.42 8.02 -5.89
N ALA A 87 2.28 7.24 -6.52
CA ALA A 87 2.59 7.39 -7.94
C ALA A 87 2.72 6.01 -8.59
N ILE A 88 2.22 5.86 -9.81
CA ILE A 88 2.40 4.67 -10.65
C ILE A 88 3.75 4.76 -11.33
N THR A 89 4.52 3.68 -11.22
CA THR A 89 5.82 3.53 -11.88
C THR A 89 5.75 2.54 -13.03
N GLU A 90 4.90 1.52 -12.94
CA GLU A 90 4.80 0.49 -13.99
C GLU A 90 3.39 -0.08 -14.09
N ILE A 91 3.00 -0.49 -15.30
CA ILE A 91 1.82 -1.29 -15.57
C ILE A 91 2.28 -2.65 -16.10
N VAL A 92 1.81 -3.72 -15.47
CA VAL A 92 2.26 -5.08 -15.76
C VAL A 92 1.13 -5.89 -16.39
N GLY A 93 1.38 -6.39 -17.60
CA GLY A 93 0.54 -7.35 -18.30
C GLY A 93 1.33 -8.60 -18.69
N ASP A 94 1.35 -8.93 -19.97
CA ASP A 94 2.29 -9.93 -20.51
C ASP A 94 3.73 -9.41 -20.55
N GLN A 95 3.88 -8.09 -20.54
CA GLN A 95 5.13 -7.36 -20.43
C GLN A 95 5.00 -6.26 -19.38
N THR A 96 6.14 -5.72 -18.93
CA THR A 96 6.20 -4.61 -17.97
C THR A 96 6.47 -3.31 -18.70
N TYR A 97 5.54 -2.36 -18.59
CA TYR A 97 5.65 -1.03 -19.16
C TYR A 97 5.98 -0.01 -18.08
N VAL A 98 7.06 0.73 -18.26
CA VAL A 98 7.60 1.68 -17.29
C VAL A 98 7.12 3.10 -17.62
N ALA A 99 6.63 3.81 -16.61
CA ALA A 99 6.14 5.18 -16.70
C ALA A 99 7.30 6.18 -16.81
N THR A 100 7.20 7.14 -17.73
CA THR A 100 8.10 8.29 -17.84
C THR A 100 7.31 9.56 -18.19
N PRO A 101 7.29 10.59 -17.33
CA PRO A 101 7.69 10.56 -15.93
C PRO A 101 6.82 9.58 -15.11
N VAL A 102 7.18 9.35 -13.85
CA VAL A 102 6.28 8.62 -12.93
C VAL A 102 4.93 9.34 -12.84
N LEU A 103 3.84 8.57 -12.82
CA LEU A 103 2.48 9.10 -12.90
C LEU A 103 1.92 9.31 -11.48
N PRO A 104 1.82 10.55 -10.96
CA PRO A 104 1.27 10.78 -9.63
C PRO A 104 -0.23 10.46 -9.60
N LEU A 105 -0.73 10.06 -8.43
CA LEU A 105 -2.13 9.75 -8.18
C LEU A 105 -2.75 10.83 -7.29
N GLY A 106 -3.64 11.63 -7.89
CA GLY A 106 -4.47 12.62 -7.21
C GLY A 106 -5.96 12.28 -7.30
N SER A 107 -6.80 13.16 -6.75
CA SER A 107 -8.27 13.08 -6.89
C SER A 107 -8.78 13.45 -8.29
N THR A 108 -7.90 14.00 -9.13
CA THR A 108 -8.14 14.36 -10.52
C THR A 108 -7.03 13.77 -11.38
N TYR A 109 -7.29 13.66 -12.68
CA TYR A 109 -6.23 13.37 -13.64
C TYR A 109 -5.18 14.49 -13.64
N GLU A 110 -3.97 14.15 -14.05
CA GLU A 110 -2.88 15.13 -14.21
C GLU A 110 -3.05 15.93 -15.50
N ALA A 111 -2.55 17.17 -15.50
CA ALA A 111 -2.58 18.02 -16.68
C ALA A 111 -1.71 17.47 -17.83
N GLN A 112 -0.71 16.64 -17.52
CA GLN A 112 0.12 15.97 -18.50
C GLN A 112 0.13 14.47 -18.22
N PRO A 113 -0.14 13.62 -19.22
CA PRO A 113 -0.05 12.17 -19.06
C PRO A 113 1.41 11.72 -18.97
N SER A 114 1.61 10.51 -18.44
CA SER A 114 2.88 9.81 -18.51
C SER A 114 2.94 8.94 -19.76
N SER A 115 4.11 8.83 -20.38
CA SER A 115 4.36 7.82 -21.40
C SER A 115 4.75 6.50 -20.75
N PHE A 116 4.40 5.39 -21.38
CA PHE A 116 4.70 4.04 -20.94
C PHE A 116 5.41 3.29 -22.05
N ALA A 117 6.56 2.70 -21.75
CA ALA A 117 7.39 1.96 -22.70
C ALA A 117 7.96 0.70 -22.06
N LEU A 118 8.31 -0.29 -22.87
CA LEU A 118 9.20 -1.35 -22.40
C LEU A 118 10.58 -0.75 -22.12
N SER A 119 11.31 -1.31 -21.16
CA SER A 119 12.63 -0.79 -20.78
C SER A 119 13.57 -0.74 -22.00
N GLY A 120 13.96 0.47 -22.41
CA GLY A 120 14.86 0.71 -23.55
C GLY A 120 14.19 0.84 -24.92
N GLU A 121 12.85 0.78 -24.97
CA GLU A 121 12.08 0.86 -26.22
C GLU A 121 11.39 2.23 -26.37
N SER A 122 10.78 2.47 -27.54
CA SER A 122 9.92 3.63 -27.76
C SER A 122 8.63 3.58 -26.93
N THR A 123 8.03 4.74 -26.70
CA THR A 123 6.69 4.86 -26.09
C THR A 123 5.69 3.91 -26.76
N ALA A 124 5.08 3.06 -25.95
CA ALA A 124 4.04 2.14 -26.38
C ALA A 124 2.65 2.81 -26.29
N PHE A 125 2.39 3.55 -25.20
CA PHE A 125 1.14 4.29 -25.00
C PHE A 125 1.34 5.42 -23.97
N TYR A 126 0.33 6.27 -23.83
CA TYR A 126 0.23 7.30 -22.80
C TYR A 126 -0.88 6.93 -21.83
N ALA A 127 -0.69 7.24 -20.54
CA ALA A 127 -1.73 7.02 -19.55
C ALA A 127 -1.78 8.11 -18.49
N ASN A 128 -2.97 8.24 -17.92
CA ASN A 128 -3.28 9.12 -16.81
C ASN A 128 -4.11 8.35 -15.78
N ALA A 129 -4.08 8.79 -14.53
CA ALA A 129 -4.75 8.06 -13.46
C ALA A 129 -5.26 8.98 -12.36
N LYS A 130 -6.25 8.49 -11.62
CA LYS A 130 -6.80 9.18 -10.46
C LYS A 130 -7.27 8.19 -9.39
N LEU A 131 -7.44 8.73 -8.19
CA LEU A 131 -8.11 8.12 -7.05
C LEU A 131 -9.54 8.68 -6.95
N ASP A 132 -10.49 7.83 -6.58
CA ASP A 132 -11.83 8.29 -6.16
C ASP A 132 -11.82 8.96 -4.78
N ASP A 133 -10.92 8.52 -3.88
CA ASP A 133 -10.68 9.13 -2.56
C ASP A 133 -9.17 9.25 -2.26
N ALA A 134 -8.61 10.44 -2.51
CA ALA A 134 -7.22 10.77 -2.17
C ALA A 134 -7.02 11.16 -0.69
N SER A 135 -8.09 11.25 0.10
CA SER A 135 -8.01 11.43 1.56
C SER A 135 -7.89 10.10 2.31
N PHE A 136 -8.16 9.00 1.61
CA PHE A 136 -8.15 7.64 2.14
C PHE A 136 -9.07 7.47 3.36
N ALA A 137 -10.22 8.15 3.36
CA ALA A 137 -11.21 8.05 4.42
C ALA A 137 -11.95 6.69 4.38
N SER A 138 -12.06 6.11 3.19
CA SER A 138 -12.58 4.76 2.93
C SER A 138 -11.66 3.98 2.00
N ASP A 139 -12.09 2.76 1.64
CA ASP A 139 -11.51 2.05 0.50
C ASP A 139 -11.61 2.93 -0.75
N PHE A 140 -10.66 2.74 -1.67
CA PHE A 140 -10.49 3.60 -2.83
C PHE A 140 -10.20 2.78 -4.08
N GLN A 141 -10.50 3.38 -5.22
CA GLN A 141 -10.28 2.84 -6.55
C GLN A 141 -9.25 3.68 -7.28
N ILE A 142 -8.30 3.00 -7.93
CA ILE A 142 -7.42 3.60 -8.92
C ILE A 142 -8.09 3.41 -10.28
N THR A 143 -8.38 4.53 -10.92
CA THR A 143 -8.86 4.56 -12.30
C THR A 143 -7.72 4.97 -13.21
N VAL A 144 -7.31 4.09 -14.11
CA VAL A 144 -6.32 4.37 -15.15
C VAL A 144 -7.02 4.50 -16.49
N VAL A 145 -6.65 5.54 -17.24
CA VAL A 145 -7.04 5.74 -18.64
C VAL A 145 -5.78 5.71 -19.49
N GLN A 146 -5.85 5.06 -20.64
CA GLN A 146 -4.72 4.93 -21.57
C GLN A 146 -5.15 5.23 -23.01
N SER A 147 -4.21 5.69 -23.81
CA SER A 147 -4.37 5.96 -25.24
C SER A 147 -3.01 5.94 -25.96
N ASP A 148 -3.03 5.72 -27.27
CA ASP A 148 -1.85 5.90 -28.12
C ASP A 148 -1.56 7.39 -28.42
N GLU A 149 -2.55 8.25 -28.19
CA GLU A 149 -2.45 9.71 -28.36
C GLU A 149 -2.40 10.40 -26.98
N PRO A 150 -1.43 11.31 -26.72
CA PRO A 150 -1.28 11.94 -25.41
C PRO A 150 -2.41 12.93 -25.08
N ASP A 151 -2.93 13.64 -26.08
CA ASP A 151 -3.89 14.74 -25.87
C ASP A 151 -5.24 14.21 -25.35
N VAL A 152 -5.63 12.99 -25.70
CA VAL A 152 -6.93 12.41 -25.29
C VAL A 152 -6.95 11.82 -23.86
N VAL A 153 -5.81 11.78 -23.18
CA VAL A 153 -5.71 11.32 -21.79
C VAL A 153 -5.36 12.46 -20.82
N ASP A 154 -5.43 13.72 -21.26
CA ASP A 154 -5.26 14.89 -20.40
C ASP A 154 -6.56 15.24 -19.63
N VAL A 155 -6.48 16.20 -18.69
CA VAL A 155 -7.62 16.66 -17.87
C VAL A 155 -8.80 17.21 -18.69
N GLY A 156 -8.58 17.66 -19.93
CA GLY A 156 -9.57 18.28 -20.79
C GLY A 156 -10.42 17.29 -21.60
N ASP A 157 -9.84 16.15 -21.98
CA ASP A 157 -10.41 15.27 -23.02
C ASP A 157 -10.80 13.85 -22.57
N VAL A 158 -10.88 13.57 -21.25
CA VAL A 158 -11.34 12.25 -20.69
C VAL A 158 -12.84 11.97 -20.91
N LEU A 159 -13.45 12.52 -21.96
CA LEU A 159 -14.83 12.26 -22.38
C LEU A 159 -14.91 11.31 -23.61
N ALA A 160 -13.78 10.95 -24.23
CA ALA A 160 -13.72 10.15 -25.44
C ALA A 160 -13.28 8.70 -25.17
N THR A 161 -14.12 7.72 -25.54
CA THR A 161 -13.91 6.26 -25.58
C THR A 161 -12.52 5.74 -25.15
N TYR A 162 -12.27 5.68 -23.84
CA TYR A 162 -11.02 5.17 -23.27
C TYR A 162 -11.22 3.74 -22.75
N VAL A 163 -10.13 2.98 -22.73
CA VAL A 163 -10.09 1.70 -22.01
C VAL A 163 -9.82 2.03 -20.55
N THR A 164 -10.82 1.80 -19.70
CA THR A 164 -10.67 1.97 -18.25
C THR A 164 -10.13 0.70 -17.64
N VAL A 165 -9.08 0.82 -16.84
CA VAL A 165 -8.63 -0.25 -15.97
C VAL A 165 -8.82 0.21 -14.53
N THR A 166 -9.58 -0.57 -13.77
CA THR A 166 -9.88 -0.30 -12.36
C THR A 166 -9.15 -1.31 -11.48
N GLY A 167 -8.36 -0.81 -10.54
CA GLY A 167 -7.83 -1.60 -9.42
C GLY A 167 -8.45 -1.09 -8.12
N SER A 168 -8.99 -1.98 -7.30
CA SER A 168 -9.43 -1.63 -5.95
C SER A 168 -8.29 -1.88 -4.97
N ALA A 169 -7.98 -0.91 -4.14
CA ALA A 169 -7.10 -1.09 -2.99
C ALA A 169 -7.92 -0.91 -1.71
N VAL A 170 -7.63 -1.73 -0.72
CA VAL A 170 -8.32 -1.65 0.57
C VAL A 170 -7.56 -0.66 1.44
N ALA A 171 -8.25 0.36 1.95
CA ALA A 171 -7.74 1.20 3.02
C ALA A 171 -7.79 0.38 4.31
N LEU A 172 -6.74 -0.42 4.50
CA LEU A 172 -6.65 -1.37 5.59
C LEU A 172 -6.42 -0.63 6.91
N ALA A 173 -7.51 -0.21 7.53
CA ALA A 173 -7.56 0.04 8.96
C ALA A 173 -8.01 -1.25 9.66
N VAL A 174 -7.10 -2.20 9.86
CA VAL A 174 -7.34 -3.20 10.90
C VAL A 174 -7.27 -2.45 12.22
N LEU A 175 -8.44 -2.07 12.73
CA LEU A 175 -8.54 -1.38 14.01
C LEU A 175 -7.84 -2.24 15.07
N PRO A 176 -6.93 -1.63 15.86
CA PRO A 176 -6.14 -2.37 16.83
C PRO A 176 -7.03 -2.98 17.91
N PRO A 177 -6.49 -3.95 18.67
CA PRO A 177 -7.10 -4.36 19.92
C PRO A 177 -7.43 -3.14 20.81
N ASN A 178 -8.42 -3.31 21.66
CA ASN A 178 -8.85 -2.28 22.60
C ASN A 178 -8.83 -2.86 24.01
N TYR A 179 -7.66 -3.13 24.54
CA TYR A 179 -7.48 -3.52 25.94
C TYR A 179 -7.24 -2.30 26.83
N VAL A 180 -7.61 -2.42 28.10
CA VAL A 180 -7.19 -1.50 29.17
C VAL A 180 -6.25 -2.24 30.11
N ILE A 181 -5.07 -1.69 30.34
CA ILE A 181 -4.07 -2.31 31.23
C ILE A 181 -4.38 -1.99 32.70
N SER A 182 -4.29 -3.01 33.56
CA SER A 182 -4.40 -2.88 35.01
C SER A 182 -3.30 -3.65 35.73
N PHE A 183 -2.74 -3.03 36.76
CA PHE A 183 -1.72 -3.62 37.64
C PHE A 183 -2.30 -4.15 38.96
N ALA A 184 -3.60 -3.95 39.20
CA ALA A 184 -4.29 -4.20 40.45
C ALA A 184 -5.20 -5.43 40.40
N GLY A 185 -4.88 -6.42 39.56
CA GLY A 185 -5.65 -7.65 39.42
C GLY A 185 -5.58 -8.56 40.66
N ALA A 186 -6.19 -9.75 40.57
CA ALA A 186 -6.22 -10.75 41.64
C ALA A 186 -4.83 -11.15 42.15
N THR A 187 -3.80 -11.06 41.32
CA THR A 187 -2.39 -11.21 41.69
C THR A 187 -1.62 -9.95 41.25
N PRO A 188 -1.55 -8.91 42.09
CA PRO A 188 -0.97 -7.62 41.69
C PRO A 188 0.52 -7.75 41.40
N LEU A 189 0.99 -6.98 40.41
CA LEU A 189 2.40 -6.91 40.06
C LEU A 189 3.21 -6.38 41.26
N THR A 190 4.15 -7.20 41.74
CA THR A 190 5.03 -6.85 42.87
C THR A 190 6.49 -7.00 42.44
N ILE A 191 7.28 -5.95 42.69
CA ILE A 191 8.72 -5.90 42.42
C ILE A 191 9.44 -5.69 43.75
N GLN A 192 10.27 -6.65 44.15
CA GLN A 192 11.14 -6.51 45.30
C GLN A 192 12.53 -6.07 44.85
N MET A 193 13.09 -5.11 45.57
CA MET A 193 14.43 -4.59 45.32
C MET A 193 15.23 -4.56 46.62
N ASP A 194 16.55 -4.59 46.50
CA ASP A 194 17.44 -4.32 47.62
C ASP A 194 17.72 -2.80 47.80
N ALA A 195 18.54 -2.47 48.81
CA ALA A 195 18.94 -1.09 49.09
C ALA A 195 19.73 -0.42 47.94
N THR A 196 20.28 -1.19 47.00
CA THR A 196 20.98 -0.70 45.81
C THR A 196 20.04 -0.50 44.61
N LYS A 197 18.72 -0.62 44.82
CA LYS A 197 17.68 -0.53 43.77
C LYS A 197 17.80 -1.64 42.72
N THR A 198 18.44 -2.76 43.06
CA THR A 198 18.56 -3.92 42.19
C THR A 198 17.37 -4.84 42.39
N VAL A 199 16.77 -5.32 41.29
CA VAL A 199 15.63 -6.23 41.32
C VAL A 199 16.05 -7.57 41.93
N GLN A 200 15.37 -7.98 42.99
CA GLN A 200 15.56 -9.24 43.69
C GLN A 200 14.51 -10.28 43.29
N SER A 201 13.26 -9.85 43.13
CA SER A 201 12.19 -10.71 42.64
C SER A 201 11.09 -9.90 41.97
N VAL A 202 10.40 -10.54 41.01
CA VAL A 202 9.27 -9.95 40.28
C VAL A 202 8.16 -11.00 40.21
N THR A 203 7.02 -10.70 40.81
CA THR A 203 5.90 -11.64 40.99
C THR A 203 4.56 -11.00 40.64
N GLY A 204 3.52 -11.82 40.51
CA GLY A 204 2.18 -11.37 40.13
C GLY A 204 1.95 -11.29 38.62
N SER A 205 0.97 -10.49 38.21
CA SER A 205 0.58 -10.34 36.82
C SER A 205 0.04 -8.95 36.50
N ILE A 206 0.00 -8.64 35.21
CA ILE A 206 -0.70 -7.50 34.64
C ILE A 206 -1.97 -8.02 33.98
N SER A 207 -3.11 -7.42 34.27
CA SER A 207 -4.37 -7.77 33.60
C SER A 207 -4.60 -6.87 32.40
N LEU A 208 -4.91 -7.46 31.25
CA LEU A 208 -5.48 -6.76 30.11
C LEU A 208 -7.00 -6.91 30.21
N THR A 209 -7.73 -5.85 30.51
CA THR A 209 -9.20 -5.88 30.52
C THR A 209 -9.71 -5.73 29.10
N ASP A 210 -10.60 -6.63 28.68
CA ASP A 210 -11.17 -6.58 27.33
C ASP A 210 -11.99 -5.30 27.14
N GLY A 211 -11.74 -4.58 26.06
CA GLY A 211 -12.69 -3.62 25.51
C GLY A 211 -13.46 -4.24 24.35
N THR A 212 -13.86 -3.41 23.40
CA THR A 212 -14.75 -3.82 22.29
C THR A 212 -14.06 -4.70 21.23
N ARG A 213 -12.74 -4.87 21.29
CA ARG A 213 -11.95 -5.58 20.28
C ARG A 213 -10.81 -6.35 20.95
N THR A 214 -10.84 -7.67 20.83
CA THR A 214 -9.80 -8.55 21.36
C THR A 214 -8.67 -8.73 20.36
N GLY A 215 -7.47 -8.97 20.88
CA GLY A 215 -6.27 -9.39 20.14
C GLY A 215 -6.04 -10.89 20.26
N GLN A 216 -5.22 -11.45 19.36
CA GLN A 216 -4.94 -12.89 19.29
C GLN A 216 -3.67 -13.31 20.03
N GLN A 217 -2.70 -12.41 20.14
CA GLN A 217 -1.39 -12.71 20.73
C GLN A 217 -0.69 -11.42 21.18
N TYR A 218 0.30 -11.56 22.06
CA TYR A 218 1.13 -10.46 22.51
C TYR A 218 2.61 -10.83 22.59
N VAL A 219 3.46 -9.81 22.54
CA VAL A 219 4.91 -9.86 22.74
C VAL A 219 5.30 -8.78 23.75
N VAL A 220 6.29 -9.05 24.60
CA VAL A 220 6.92 -8.02 25.44
C VAL A 220 8.28 -7.66 24.84
N ASP A 221 8.42 -6.42 24.41
CA ASP A 221 9.63 -5.88 23.81
C ASP A 221 10.34 -4.88 24.76
N ALA A 222 11.67 -4.80 24.65
CA ALA A 222 12.51 -3.91 25.43
C ALA A 222 13.30 -2.91 24.55
N THR A 223 13.13 -2.96 23.23
CA THR A 223 13.98 -2.26 22.25
C THR A 223 13.28 -1.07 21.59
N LEU A 224 11.96 -1.03 21.60
CA LEU A 224 11.15 0.00 20.95
C LEU A 224 11.38 1.37 21.60
N GLY A 225 11.57 2.37 20.73
CA GLY A 225 11.72 3.77 21.11
C GLY A 225 10.43 4.38 21.69
N ALA A 226 10.48 5.67 21.99
CA ALA A 226 9.34 6.37 22.61
C ALA A 226 8.13 6.55 21.69
N SER A 227 8.38 6.67 20.38
CA SER A 227 7.36 6.85 19.35
C SER A 227 7.73 5.97 18.16
N PRO A 228 7.57 4.63 18.27
CA PRO A 228 7.96 3.73 17.20
C PRO A 228 7.01 3.85 16.00
N SER A 229 7.56 3.72 14.79
CA SER A 229 6.74 3.57 13.58
C SER A 229 6.06 2.20 13.56
N TYR A 230 4.97 2.05 12.80
CA TYR A 230 4.29 0.75 12.68
C TYR A 230 5.25 -0.36 12.20
N ALA A 231 6.13 -0.05 11.23
CA ALA A 231 7.13 -0.99 10.74
C ALA A 231 8.12 -1.43 11.82
N GLN A 232 8.53 -0.52 12.71
CA GLN A 232 9.38 -0.87 13.86
C GLN A 232 8.64 -1.79 14.84
N VAL A 233 7.35 -1.54 15.08
CA VAL A 233 6.51 -2.40 15.91
C VAL A 233 6.35 -3.78 15.29
N GLU A 234 6.12 -3.86 13.98
CA GLU A 234 5.98 -5.12 13.25
C GLU A 234 7.28 -5.94 13.26
N VAL A 235 8.43 -5.29 13.06
CA VAL A 235 9.75 -5.93 13.17
C VAL A 235 9.98 -6.44 14.60
N ALA A 236 9.73 -5.62 15.62
CA ALA A 236 9.90 -6.03 17.02
C ALA A 236 8.96 -7.18 17.39
N PHE A 237 7.72 -7.13 16.92
CA PHE A 237 6.73 -8.16 17.12
C PHE A 237 7.12 -9.49 16.46
N THR A 238 7.56 -9.43 15.19
CA THR A 238 8.04 -10.59 14.43
C THR A 238 9.29 -11.18 15.06
N ALA A 239 10.23 -10.34 15.50
CA ALA A 239 11.42 -10.78 16.23
C ALA A 239 11.04 -11.49 17.54
N GLY A 240 10.02 -10.99 18.25
CA GLY A 240 9.46 -11.66 19.42
C GLY A 240 8.85 -13.02 19.11
N ILE A 241 8.14 -13.17 17.98
CA ILE A 241 7.64 -14.47 17.52
C ILE A 241 8.79 -15.44 17.25
N VAL A 242 9.76 -15.02 16.43
CA VAL A 242 10.93 -15.84 16.04
C VAL A 242 11.76 -16.23 17.27
N GLY A 243 11.88 -15.32 18.24
CA GLY A 243 12.59 -15.54 19.50
C GLY A 243 11.80 -16.37 20.53
N GLY A 244 10.61 -16.87 20.20
CA GLY A 244 9.78 -17.68 21.13
C GLY A 244 9.20 -16.88 22.30
N ARG A 245 9.10 -15.55 22.16
CA ARG A 245 8.57 -14.59 23.16
C ARG A 245 7.17 -14.09 22.81
N SER A 246 6.46 -14.81 21.94
CA SER A 246 5.05 -14.57 21.64
C SER A 246 4.15 -15.47 22.47
N TYR A 247 2.99 -14.94 22.88
CA TYR A 247 2.04 -15.64 23.72
C TYR A 247 0.63 -15.45 23.18
N LEU A 248 -0.10 -16.56 23.05
CA LEU A 248 -1.50 -16.54 22.62
C LEU A 248 -2.38 -15.88 23.69
N ILE A 249 -3.31 -15.05 23.23
CA ILE A 249 -4.38 -14.52 24.06
C ILE A 249 -5.58 -15.46 23.94
N SER A 250 -6.05 -15.95 25.08
CA SER A 250 -7.25 -16.78 25.16
C SER A 250 -8.05 -16.43 26.41
N GLY A 251 -9.37 -16.60 26.33
CA GLY A 251 -10.30 -16.25 27.41
C GLY A 251 -10.56 -14.76 27.54
N ALA A 252 -11.42 -14.41 28.49
CA ALA A 252 -11.73 -13.02 28.80
C ALA A 252 -10.67 -12.42 29.73
N SER A 253 -10.28 -11.18 29.46
CA SER A 253 -9.35 -10.37 30.24
C SER A 253 -8.03 -11.09 30.57
N PRO A 254 -7.17 -11.36 29.58
CA PRO A 254 -5.98 -12.19 29.77
C PRO A 254 -4.97 -11.54 30.73
N SER A 255 -4.25 -12.39 31.47
CA SER A 255 -3.18 -11.96 32.37
C SER A 255 -1.79 -12.17 31.75
N ILE A 256 -0.93 -11.16 31.83
CA ILE A 256 0.49 -11.23 31.48
C ILE A 256 1.28 -11.52 32.76
N PRO A 257 1.94 -12.68 32.88
CA PRO A 257 2.76 -13.00 34.04
C PRO A 257 3.95 -12.04 34.15
N ALA A 258 4.28 -11.64 35.38
CA ALA A 258 5.35 -10.68 35.62
C ALA A 258 6.74 -11.19 35.16
N SER A 259 6.93 -12.51 35.10
CA SER A 259 8.14 -13.14 34.54
C SER A 259 8.40 -12.77 33.08
N ARG A 260 7.36 -12.42 32.31
CA ARG A 260 7.47 -11.99 30.91
C ARG A 260 8.04 -10.59 30.73
N LEU A 261 8.09 -9.80 31.81
CA LEU A 261 8.70 -8.47 31.77
C LEU A 261 10.23 -8.54 31.76
N GLU A 262 10.83 -9.69 32.11
CA GLU A 262 12.28 -9.89 32.14
C GLU A 262 13.01 -8.71 32.83
N LEU A 263 12.47 -8.24 33.96
CA LEU A 263 13.07 -7.15 34.73
C LEU A 263 14.21 -7.71 35.56
N THR A 264 15.44 -7.29 35.23
CA THR A 264 16.66 -7.67 35.92
C THR A 264 17.56 -6.45 36.09
N GLY A 265 18.52 -6.53 37.03
CA GLY A 265 19.48 -5.45 37.26
C GLY A 265 18.91 -4.27 38.04
N SER A 266 19.57 -3.11 37.92
CA SER A 266 19.22 -1.91 38.68
C SER A 266 18.08 -1.12 38.02
N LEU A 267 17.11 -0.71 38.84
CA LEU A 267 16.05 0.24 38.46
C LEU A 267 16.36 1.67 38.94
N ALA A 268 17.63 1.99 39.19
CA ALA A 268 18.06 3.36 39.48
C ALA A 268 17.74 4.31 38.31
N THR A 269 17.83 3.81 37.08
CA THR A 269 17.29 4.44 35.87
C THR A 269 16.00 3.75 35.44
N ALA A 270 15.16 4.48 34.70
CA ALA A 270 13.92 3.91 34.20
C ALA A 270 14.19 2.82 33.17
N VAL A 271 13.70 1.61 33.44
CA VAL A 271 13.72 0.47 32.52
C VAL A 271 12.35 0.39 31.86
N VAL A 272 12.31 0.42 30.53
CA VAL A 272 11.06 0.41 29.77
C VAL A 272 10.78 -0.98 29.21
N ARG A 273 9.51 -1.37 29.25
CA ARG A 273 8.97 -2.52 28.51
C ARG A 273 7.73 -2.10 27.73
N THR A 274 7.63 -2.59 26.50
CA THR A 274 6.49 -2.34 25.63
C THR A 274 5.77 -3.65 25.38
N ILE A 275 4.51 -3.75 25.84
CA ILE A 275 3.64 -4.87 25.48
C ILE A 275 3.01 -4.52 24.14
N ILE A 276 3.24 -5.36 23.13
CA ILE A 276 2.66 -5.25 21.80
C ILE A 276 1.57 -6.31 21.70
N VAL A 277 0.32 -5.89 21.55
CA VAL A 277 -0.82 -6.78 21.34
C VAL A 277 -1.24 -6.71 19.88
N SER A 278 -1.32 -7.84 19.19
CA SER A 278 -1.70 -7.86 17.77
C SER A 278 -3.14 -8.29 17.56
N ARG A 279 -3.77 -7.67 16.55
CA ARG A 279 -5.01 -8.13 15.94
C ARG A 279 -4.80 -8.44 14.47
N THR A 280 -5.15 -9.65 14.03
CA THR A 280 -5.11 -10.00 12.60
C THR A 280 -6.50 -10.11 12.02
N VAL A 281 -6.77 -9.43 10.91
CA VAL A 281 -8.02 -9.55 10.13
C VAL A 281 -7.66 -9.63 8.65
N GLY A 282 -8.06 -10.69 7.95
CA GLY A 282 -7.79 -10.85 6.52
C GLY A 282 -6.29 -10.88 6.17
N GLY A 283 -5.44 -11.38 7.08
CA GLY A 283 -3.98 -11.42 6.90
C GLY A 283 -3.25 -10.13 7.27
N VAL A 284 -3.98 -9.07 7.63
CA VAL A 284 -3.41 -7.76 7.97
C VAL A 284 -3.38 -7.58 9.48
N LEU A 285 -2.25 -7.10 10.00
CA LEU A 285 -2.04 -6.86 11.42
C LEU A 285 -2.52 -5.45 11.83
N GLY A 286 -2.90 -5.33 13.09
CA GLY A 286 -3.12 -4.06 13.79
C GLY A 286 -2.59 -4.20 15.21
N PHE A 287 -1.88 -3.20 15.72
CA PHE A 287 -1.19 -3.29 17.02
C PHE A 287 -1.74 -2.31 18.04
N GLN A 288 -1.83 -2.76 19.29
CA GLN A 288 -1.99 -1.88 20.46
C GLN A 288 -0.73 -1.98 21.31
N LEU A 289 -0.19 -0.84 21.74
CA LEU A 289 1.03 -0.78 22.53
C LEU A 289 0.74 -0.29 23.95
N PHE A 290 1.33 -0.95 24.94
CA PHE A 290 1.41 -0.46 26.31
C PHE A 290 2.86 -0.29 26.70
N ARG A 291 3.30 0.97 26.81
CA ARG A 291 4.66 1.30 27.24
C ARG A 291 4.68 1.52 28.75
N ILE A 292 5.43 0.68 29.45
CA ILE A 292 5.52 0.68 30.90
C ILE A 292 6.94 1.04 31.29
N SER A 293 7.07 2.04 32.16
CA SER A 293 8.35 2.50 32.70
C SER A 293 8.48 2.05 34.16
N PHE A 294 9.49 1.24 34.44
CA PHE A 294 9.81 0.76 35.78
C PHE A 294 10.97 1.56 36.33
N LYS A 295 10.76 2.23 37.46
CA LYS A 295 11.79 3.00 38.16
C LYS A 295 11.65 2.74 39.66
N ALA A 296 12.78 2.60 40.33
CA ALA A 296 12.78 2.54 41.79
C ALA A 296 12.24 3.85 42.39
N PRO A 297 11.58 3.79 43.56
CA PRO A 297 11.21 4.98 44.31
C PRO A 297 12.41 5.90 44.61
#